data_AF-A0A8K0CXV1-F1
#
_entry.id   AF-A0A8K0CXV1-F1
#
_cell.length_a   1.000
_cell.length_b   1.000
_cell.length_c   1.000
_cell.angle_alpha   90.00
_cell.angle_beta   90.00
_cell.angle_gamma   90.00
#
_symmetry.space_group_name_H-M   'P 1'
#
loop_
_entity.id
_entity.type
_entity.pdbx_description
1 polymer ?
#
loop_
_entity_poly.entity_id
_entity_poly.type
_entity_poly.pdbx_seq_one_letter_code
_entity_poly.pdbx_strand_id
1 'polypeptide(L)'
;MDWWSDLWLIEGFSTYMEDVVETAIEPALEDLDIFALRIMQAILDSDKLKSVRSLHIDIKDPTQIEQLFDDISSNKGSCLIRMLNYTITEGLFKEGIQNYLKK
;
A
#
# COMPACT_ATOMS: atom_id res chain seq x y z
N MET A 1 -10.00 7.25 7.58
CA MET A 1 -10.73 6.43 6.59
C MET A 1 -12.17 6.85 6.74
N ASP A 2 -12.64 7.64 5.79
CA ASP A 2 -13.97 8.24 5.90
C ASP A 2 -14.99 7.43 5.08
N TRP A 3 -14.52 6.69 4.06
CA TRP A 3 -15.33 5.80 3.24
C TRP A 3 -14.52 4.65 2.63
N TRP A 4 -15.20 3.70 1.98
CA TRP A 4 -14.58 2.54 1.31
C TRP A 4 -13.64 2.92 0.16
N SER A 5 -13.79 4.12 -0.42
CA SER A 5 -12.87 4.66 -1.41
C SER A 5 -11.43 4.83 -0.88
N ASP A 6 -11.28 4.91 0.44
CA ASP A 6 -9.98 5.01 1.13
C ASP A 6 -9.43 3.65 1.57
N LEU A 7 -10.06 2.52 1.21
CA LEU A 7 -9.65 1.19 1.70
C LEU A 7 -8.17 0.89 1.43
N TRP A 8 -7.66 1.32 0.28
CA TRP A 8 -6.25 1.16 -0.10
C TRP A 8 -5.27 1.81 0.89
N LEU A 9 -5.68 2.86 1.62
CA LEU A 9 -4.85 3.48 2.66
C LEU A 9 -4.67 2.55 3.86
N ILE A 10 -5.63 1.66 4.14
CA ILE A 10 -5.50 0.68 5.21
C ILE A 10 -4.76 -0.56 4.71
N GLU A 11 -5.23 -1.14 3.61
CA GLU A 11 -4.67 -2.39 3.07
C GLU A 11 -3.22 -2.17 2.61
N GLY A 12 -2.98 -1.15 1.79
CA GLY A 12 -1.63 -0.84 1.31
C GLY A 12 -0.67 -0.43 2.42
N PHE A 13 -1.15 0.29 3.45
CA PHE A 13 -0.31 0.66 4.58
C PHE A 13 0.06 -0.57 5.42
N SER A 14 -0.92 -1.43 5.68
CA SER A 14 -0.71 -2.68 6.41
C SER A 14 0.29 -3.58 5.68
N THR A 15 0.12 -3.80 4.38
CA THR A 15 1.06 -4.60 3.57
C THR A 15 2.48 -4.02 3.57
N TYR A 16 2.64 -2.69 3.48
CA TYR A 16 3.98 -2.11 3.55
C TYR A 16 4.59 -2.22 4.95
N MET A 17 3.80 -1.98 5.99
CA MET A 17 4.27 -2.06 7.37
C MET A 17 4.57 -3.49 7.82
N GLU A 18 3.90 -4.49 7.26
CA GLU A 18 4.21 -5.92 7.45
C GLU A 18 5.68 -6.18 7.08
N ASP A 19 6.11 -5.81 5.88
CA ASP A 19 7.50 -5.99 5.43
C ASP A 19 8.51 -5.19 6.27
N VAL A 20 8.13 -3.97 6.70
CA VAL A 20 8.96 -3.13 7.58
C VAL A 20 9.15 -3.79 8.94
N VAL A 21 8.08 -4.34 9.52
CA VAL A 21 8.10 -4.99 10.83
C VAL A 21 8.83 -6.33 10.75
N GLU A 22 8.59 -7.11 9.72
CA GLU A 22 9.27 -8.40 9.49
C GLU A 22 10.78 -8.20 9.34
N THR A 23 11.20 -7.24 8.51
CA THR A 23 12.62 -6.88 8.37
C THR A 23 13.24 -6.40 9.69
N ALA A 24 12.46 -5.73 10.57
CA ALA A 24 12.93 -5.29 11.87
C ALA A 24 13.04 -6.42 12.91
N ILE A 25 12.19 -7.44 12.81
CA ILE A 25 12.15 -8.59 13.73
C ILE A 25 13.14 -9.67 13.30
N GLU A 26 13.19 -9.99 12.01
CA GLU A 26 14.05 -10.99 11.41
C GLU A 26 14.80 -10.40 10.20
N PRO A 27 15.90 -9.66 10.44
CA PRO A 27 16.64 -9.00 9.36
C PRO A 27 17.22 -9.97 8.31
N ALA A 28 17.38 -11.25 8.64
CA ALA A 28 17.92 -12.25 7.73
C ALA A 28 16.97 -12.62 6.58
N LEU A 29 15.68 -12.26 6.65
CA LEU A 29 14.71 -12.50 5.58
C LEU A 29 14.82 -11.49 4.44
N GLU A 30 15.40 -10.31 4.68
CA GLU A 30 15.63 -9.27 3.66
C GLU A 30 14.34 -8.86 2.89
N ASP A 31 13.17 -8.92 3.54
CA ASP A 31 11.86 -8.75 2.86
C ASP A 31 11.71 -7.39 2.15
N LEU A 32 12.22 -6.32 2.77
CA LEU A 32 12.26 -5.00 2.14
C LEU A 32 13.22 -4.92 0.94
N ASP A 33 14.30 -5.71 0.93
CA ASP A 33 15.27 -5.73 -0.16
C ASP A 33 14.68 -6.45 -1.38
N ILE A 34 13.90 -7.51 -1.15
CA ILE A 34 13.20 -8.25 -2.22
C ILE A 34 11.81 -7.67 -2.56
N PHE A 35 11.34 -6.64 -1.87
CA PHE A 35 10.03 -6.00 -2.09
C PHE A 35 9.77 -5.66 -3.56
N ALA A 36 10.79 -5.11 -4.24
CA ALA A 36 10.66 -4.70 -5.64
C ALA A 36 10.40 -5.90 -6.56
N LEU A 37 11.01 -7.05 -6.25
CA LEU A 37 10.84 -8.29 -7.01
C LEU A 37 9.51 -8.97 -6.67
N ARG A 38 9.13 -9.02 -5.39
CA ARG A 38 7.94 -9.74 -4.90
C ARG A 38 6.63 -9.01 -5.19
N ILE A 39 6.57 -7.70 -4.97
CA ILE A 39 5.34 -6.92 -5.06
C ILE A 39 5.37 -5.99 -6.28
N MET A 40 6.40 -5.14 -6.39
CA MET A 40 6.40 -4.04 -7.36
C MET A 40 6.41 -4.53 -8.82
N GLN A 41 7.17 -5.58 -9.15
CA GLN A 41 7.20 -6.11 -10.50
C GLN A 41 5.85 -6.69 -10.94
N ALA A 42 5.23 -7.51 -10.08
CA ALA A 42 3.94 -8.13 -10.37
C ALA A 42 2.83 -7.08 -10.53
N ILE A 43 2.81 -6.06 -9.66
CA ILE A 43 1.77 -5.03 -9.74
C ILE A 43 1.94 -4.13 -10.96
N LEU A 44 3.16 -3.79 -11.36
CA LEU A 44 3.41 -3.02 -12.59
C LEU A 44 3.00 -3.81 -13.84
N ASP A 45 3.19 -5.13 -13.84
CA ASP A 45 2.74 -5.97 -14.96
C ASP A 45 1.23 -6.02 -15.08
N SER A 46 0.51 -6.05 -13.94
CA SER A 46 -0.95 -5.97 -13.92
C SER A 46 -1.45 -4.57 -14.30
N ASP A 47 -0.89 -3.52 -13.71
CA ASP A 47 -1.36 -2.12 -13.83
C ASP A 47 -1.22 -1.52 -15.24
N LYS A 48 -0.48 -2.20 -16.14
CA LYS A 48 -0.42 -1.82 -17.57
C LYS A 48 -1.71 -2.14 -18.33
N LEU A 49 -2.58 -3.00 -17.79
CA LEU A 49 -3.81 -3.44 -18.44
C LEU A 49 -4.90 -2.37 -18.33
N LYS A 50 -5.60 -2.09 -19.43
CA LYS A 50 -6.71 -1.12 -19.47
C LYS A 50 -7.90 -1.50 -18.59
N SER A 51 -8.02 -2.77 -18.22
CA SER A 51 -9.09 -3.29 -17.37
C SER A 51 -8.83 -3.04 -15.88
N VAL A 52 -7.60 -2.70 -15.49
CA VAL A 52 -7.27 -2.43 -14.10
C VAL A 52 -7.92 -1.12 -13.65
N ARG A 53 -8.58 -1.18 -12.51
CA ARG A 53 -9.24 -0.03 -11.91
C ARG A 53 -8.23 0.96 -11.33
N SER A 54 -8.67 2.21 -11.17
CA SER A 54 -7.93 3.17 -10.36
C SER A 54 -7.87 2.72 -8.91
N LEU A 55 -6.81 3.13 -8.20
CA LEU A 55 -6.62 2.78 -6.79
C LEU A 55 -7.74 3.38 -5.92
N HIS A 56 -8.07 4.65 -6.18
CA HIS A 56 -9.22 5.34 -5.62
C HIS A 56 -10.38 5.30 -6.62
N ILE A 57 -11.53 4.79 -6.20
CA ILE A 57 -12.78 4.80 -6.97
C ILE A 57 -13.94 5.35 -6.13
N ASP A 58 -14.86 6.04 -6.78
CA ASP A 58 -16.10 6.51 -6.15
C ASP A 58 -17.08 5.33 -6.02
N ILE A 59 -17.39 4.95 -4.79
CA ILE A 59 -18.25 3.80 -4.47
C ILE A 59 -19.69 4.31 -4.31
N LYS A 60 -20.57 3.90 -5.23
CA LYS A 60 -21.99 4.28 -5.24
C LYS A 60 -22.93 3.14 -4.85
N ASP A 61 -22.45 1.90 -5.00
CA ASP A 61 -23.20 0.69 -4.70
C ASP A 61 -22.37 -0.22 -3.78
N PRO A 62 -22.95 -0.73 -2.67
CA PRO A 62 -22.26 -1.68 -1.78
C PRO A 62 -21.65 -2.90 -2.47
N THR A 63 -22.22 -3.37 -3.58
CA THR A 63 -21.68 -4.50 -4.35
C THR A 63 -20.29 -4.22 -4.95
N GLN A 64 -19.92 -2.93 -5.09
CA GLN A 64 -18.59 -2.53 -5.56
C GLN A 64 -17.51 -2.68 -4.47
N ILE A 65 -17.91 -2.77 -3.19
CA ILE A 65 -16.96 -2.89 -2.09
C ILE A 65 -16.17 -4.19 -2.18
N GLU A 66 -16.83 -5.29 -2.57
CA GLU A 66 -16.15 -6.59 -2.74
C GLU A 66 -15.03 -6.53 -3.79
N GLN A 67 -15.16 -5.67 -4.80
CA GLN A 67 -14.14 -5.49 -5.85
C GLN A 67 -12.91 -4.72 -5.35
N LEU A 68 -13.00 -4.06 -4.19
CA LEU A 68 -11.86 -3.36 -3.60
C LEU A 68 -10.90 -4.30 -2.87
N PHE A 69 -11.33 -5.51 -2.52
CA PHE A 69 -10.50 -6.53 -1.89
C PHE A 69 -9.70 -7.31 -2.94
N ASP A 70 -8.80 -6.61 -3.62
CA ASP A 70 -7.92 -7.13 -4.65
C ASP A 70 -6.46 -6.71 -4.39
N ASP A 71 -5.56 -7.25 -5.21
CA ASP A 71 -4.12 -6.91 -5.16
C ASP A 71 -3.84 -5.44 -5.50
N ILE A 72 -4.79 -4.70 -6.09
CA ILE A 72 -4.60 -3.28 -6.38
C ILE A 72 -4.62 -2.49 -5.06
N SER A 73 -5.61 -2.73 -4.20
CA SER A 73 -5.69 -2.01 -2.91
C SER A 73 -4.48 -2.26 -2.01
N SER A 74 -4.03 -3.52 -1.92
CA SER A 74 -2.87 -3.90 -1.10
C SER A 74 -1.55 -3.59 -1.81
N ASN A 75 -1.22 -4.28 -2.91
CA ASN A 75 0.12 -4.24 -3.52
C ASN A 75 0.42 -2.90 -4.21
N LYS A 76 -0.54 -2.30 -4.92
CA LYS A 76 -0.32 -0.97 -5.52
C LYS A 76 -0.29 0.11 -4.45
N GLY A 77 -1.17 -0.01 -3.46
CA GLY A 77 -1.20 0.87 -2.28
C GLY A 77 0.13 0.86 -1.53
N SER A 78 0.68 -0.32 -1.23
CA SER A 78 1.96 -0.49 -0.54
C SER A 78 3.12 0.07 -1.34
N CYS A 79 3.13 -0.11 -2.66
CA CYS A 79 4.14 0.49 -3.54
C CYS A 79 4.11 2.04 -3.47
N LEU A 80 2.93 2.66 -3.46
CA LEU A 80 2.81 4.12 -3.35
C LEU A 80 3.25 4.63 -1.98
N ILE A 81 2.91 3.92 -0.91
CA ILE A 81 3.30 4.28 0.46
C ILE A 81 4.82 4.15 0.63
N ARG A 82 5.41 3.06 0.12
CA ARG A 82 6.87 2.90 0.05
C ARG A 82 7.49 4.05 -0.75
N MET A 83 6.96 4.35 -1.94
CA MET A 83 7.46 5.46 -2.77
C MET A 83 7.40 6.79 -2.01
N LEU A 84 6.32 7.06 -1.28
CA LEU A 84 6.18 8.25 -0.45
C LEU A 84 7.28 8.29 0.62
N ASN A 85 7.48 7.20 1.36
CA ASN A 85 8.53 7.10 2.38
C ASN A 85 9.92 7.47 1.82
N TYR A 86 10.30 6.91 0.67
CA TYR A 86 11.57 7.24 0.02
C TYR A 86 11.62 8.66 -0.57
N THR A 87 10.47 9.22 -0.97
CA THR A 87 10.38 10.58 -1.53
C THR A 87 10.58 11.65 -0.46
N ILE A 88 9.95 11.49 0.71
CA ILE A 88 9.99 12.47 1.80
C ILE A 88 11.01 12.14 2.89
N THR A 89 11.70 11.01 2.80
CA THR A 89 12.59 10.42 3.81
C THR A 89 11.88 9.77 5.00
N GLU A 90 12.52 8.74 5.57
CA GLU A 90 11.99 7.94 6.67
C GLU A 90 11.63 8.75 7.93
N GLY A 91 12.49 9.71 8.29
CA GLY A 91 12.25 10.56 9.46
C GLY A 91 10.96 11.36 9.35
N LEU A 92 10.76 12.05 8.22
CA LEU A 92 9.55 12.84 7.98
C LEU A 92 8.32 11.96 7.75
N PHE A 93 8.48 10.80 7.10
CA PHE A 93 7.40 9.84 6.91
C PHE A 93 6.87 9.31 8.25
N LYS A 94 7.78 8.88 9.14
CA LYS A 94 7.44 8.42 10.49
C LYS A 94 6.76 9.50 11.32
N GLU A 95 7.29 10.73 11.29
CA GLU A 95 6.65 11.87 11.96
C GLU A 95 5.25 12.15 11.40
N GLY A 96 5.09 12.11 10.08
CA GLY A 96 3.82 12.28 9.39
C GLY A 96 2.76 11.27 9.84
N ILE A 97 3.13 9.98 9.92
CA ILE A 97 2.24 8.93 10.42
C ILE A 97 1.86 9.18 11.89
N GLN A 98 2.84 9.49 12.74
CA GLN A 98 2.57 9.77 14.16
C GLN A 98 1.62 10.95 14.34
N ASN A 99 1.77 11.99 13.53
CA ASN A 99 0.89 13.15 13.55
C ASN A 99 -0.51 12.82 13.02
N TYR A 100 -0.62 11.98 11.99
CA TYR A 100 -1.89 11.50 11.46
C TYR A 100 -2.65 10.67 12.50
N LEU A 101 -1.98 9.74 13.20
CA LEU A 101 -2.61 8.86 14.20
C LEU A 101 -2.97 9.55 15.52
N LYS A 102 -2.39 10.71 15.81
CA LYS A 102 -2.69 11.51 17.02
C LYS A 102 -3.88 12.46 16.83
N LYS A 103 -4.31 12.67 15.60
CA LYS A 103 -5.53 13.44 15.28
C LYS A 103 -6.74 12.52 15.30
#